data_AF-A0A6P7GN20-F1
#
_entry.id   AF-A0A6P7GN20-F1
#
_cell.length_a   1.000
_cell.length_b   1.000
_cell.length_c   1.000
_cell.angle_alpha   90.00
_cell.angle_beta   90.00
_cell.angle_gamma   90.00
#
_symmetry.space_group_name_H-M   'P 1'
#
loop_
_entity.id
_entity.type
_entity.pdbx_description
1 polymer ?
#
loop_
_entity_poly.entity_id
_entity_poly.type
_entity_poly.pdbx_seq_one_letter_code
_entity_poly.pdbx_strand_id
1 'polypeptide(L)'
;MFFPALPLSLVPQLSGNYAKFLKNLHSEQINKLILKNQHECDLLEDIRTFIIKRSAIEKSYSEALLKISSAYLNKKIPNIPDIKVDGGEEKWNMWNVWRTVLEENEKLARARLAAVEVFQQQIADDAKILRAHKLQTAKKCVDQLALVQKELQLCVQDVDKTKKLYFDEEHGAHEVRDKARDIEE
;
A
#
# COMPACT_ATOMS: atom_id res chain seq x y z
N MET A 1 -26.23 -37.76 -39.99
CA MET A 1 -26.12 -37.99 -38.54
C MET A 1 -26.91 -36.90 -37.84
N PHE A 2 -28.17 -37.16 -37.51
CA PHE A 2 -28.96 -36.31 -36.63
C PHE A 2 -28.57 -36.66 -35.20
N PHE A 3 -27.93 -35.74 -34.49
CA PHE A 3 -27.81 -35.86 -33.04
C PHE A 3 -29.22 -35.67 -32.45
N PRO A 4 -29.75 -36.62 -31.68
CA PRO A 4 -31.01 -36.40 -30.99
C PRO A 4 -30.78 -35.31 -29.94
N ALA A 5 -31.57 -34.23 -30.01
CA ALA A 5 -31.58 -33.20 -29.00
C ALA A 5 -31.94 -33.85 -27.66
N LEU A 6 -31.03 -33.78 -26.68
CA LEU A 6 -31.32 -34.16 -25.31
C LEU A 6 -32.52 -33.34 -24.80
N PRO A 7 -33.51 -33.95 -24.14
CA PRO A 7 -34.60 -33.21 -23.54
C PRO A 7 -34.04 -32.23 -22.50
N LEU A 8 -34.23 -30.93 -22.72
CA LEU A 8 -33.75 -29.86 -21.85
C LEU A 8 -34.45 -29.82 -20.48
N SER A 9 -35.39 -30.73 -20.20
CA SER A 9 -36.03 -30.90 -18.89
C SER A 9 -35.03 -31.24 -17.76
N LEU A 10 -33.79 -31.58 -18.09
CA LEU A 10 -32.70 -31.87 -17.16
C LEU A 10 -31.74 -30.69 -16.92
N VAL A 11 -31.88 -29.55 -17.61
CA VAL A 11 -31.11 -28.35 -17.23
C VAL A 11 -31.75 -27.81 -15.97
N PRO A 12 -31.08 -27.86 -14.80
CA PRO A 12 -31.66 -27.36 -13.57
C PRO A 12 -32.10 -25.92 -13.82
N GLN A 13 -33.33 -25.58 -13.43
CA GLN A 13 -33.75 -24.20 -13.32
C GLN A 13 -32.88 -23.53 -12.26
N LEU A 14 -31.66 -23.15 -12.62
CA LEU A 14 -30.83 -22.22 -11.88
C LEU A 14 -31.48 -20.85 -12.06
N SER A 15 -32.60 -20.67 -11.36
CA SER A 15 -33.46 -19.50 -11.30
C SER A 15 -32.87 -18.45 -10.35
N GLY A 16 -31.55 -18.31 -10.35
CA GLY A 16 -30.86 -17.22 -9.66
C GLY A 16 -30.79 -16.01 -10.58
N ASN A 17 -31.13 -14.82 -10.06
CA ASN A 17 -30.89 -13.55 -10.78
C ASN A 17 -29.38 -13.27 -10.83
N TYR A 18 -28.67 -13.94 -11.75
CA TYR A 18 -27.21 -13.90 -11.88
C TYR A 18 -26.71 -12.49 -12.18
N ALA A 19 -27.43 -11.72 -12.98
CA ALA A 19 -27.12 -10.31 -13.23
C ALA A 19 -27.08 -9.48 -11.92
N LYS A 20 -28.06 -9.67 -11.02
CA LYS A 20 -28.09 -9.00 -9.71
C LYS A 20 -26.95 -9.46 -8.81
N PHE A 21 -26.72 -10.77 -8.72
CA PHE A 21 -25.61 -11.33 -7.94
C PHE A 21 -24.26 -10.77 -8.42
N LEU A 22 -24.00 -10.81 -9.73
CA LEU A 22 -22.76 -10.35 -10.33
C LEU A 22 -22.52 -8.86 -10.09
N LYS A 23 -23.56 -8.03 -10.21
CA LYS A 23 -23.47 -6.60 -9.90
C LYS A 23 -23.04 -6.36 -8.45
N ASN A 24 -23.66 -7.07 -7.51
CA ASN A 24 -23.31 -6.94 -6.08
C ASN A 24 -21.87 -7.39 -5.82
N LEU A 25 -21.46 -8.52 -6.40
CA LEU A 25 -20.09 -9.04 -6.28
C LEU A 25 -19.05 -8.06 -6.81
N HIS A 26 -19.28 -7.48 -7.99
CA HIS A 26 -18.37 -6.49 -8.59
C HIS A 26 -18.26 -5.23 -7.73
N SER A 27 -19.37 -4.72 -7.20
CA SER A 27 -19.36 -3.59 -6.27
C SER A 27 -18.57 -3.89 -5.00
N GLU A 28 -18.73 -5.08 -4.42
CA GLU A 28 -17.98 -5.51 -3.24
C GLU A 28 -16.47 -5.62 -3.53
N GLN A 29 -16.09 -6.20 -4.68
CA GLN A 29 -14.70 -6.32 -5.11
C GLN A 29 -14.02 -4.95 -5.25
N ILE A 30 -14.67 -4.00 -5.93
CA ILE A 30 -14.17 -2.63 -6.06
C ILE A 30 -13.99 -1.99 -4.68
N ASN A 31 -15.00 -2.08 -3.81
CA ASN A 31 -14.95 -1.47 -2.49
C ASN A 31 -13.81 -2.04 -1.64
N LYS A 32 -13.60 -3.37 -1.67
CA LYS A 32 -12.47 -4.02 -0.98
C LYS A 32 -11.13 -3.55 -1.51
N LEU A 33 -10.98 -3.41 -2.82
CA LEU A 33 -9.74 -2.92 -3.44
C LEU A 33 -9.44 -1.46 -3.07
N ILE A 34 -10.45 -0.58 -3.13
CA ILE A 34 -10.34 0.82 -2.73
C ILE A 34 -9.92 0.89 -1.26
N LEU A 35 -10.62 0.16 -0.38
CA LEU A 35 -10.36 0.17 1.05
C LEU A 35 -8.94 -0.35 1.38
N LYS A 36 -8.50 -1.44 0.75
CA LYS A 36 -7.14 -1.95 0.89
C LYS A 36 -6.10 -0.90 0.51
N ASN A 37 -6.28 -0.24 -0.64
CA ASN A 37 -5.36 0.80 -1.08
C ASN A 37 -5.38 2.02 -0.14
N GLN A 38 -6.55 2.38 0.39
CA GLN A 38 -6.69 3.45 1.39
C GLN A 38 -5.88 3.13 2.64
N HIS A 39 -6.01 1.93 3.19
CA HIS A 39 -5.24 1.51 4.37
C HIS A 39 -3.73 1.52 4.14
N GLU A 40 -3.27 1.09 2.96
CA GLU A 40 -1.85 1.18 2.61
C GLU A 40 -1.37 2.65 2.52
N CYS A 41 -2.20 3.56 2.02
CA CYS A 41 -1.90 4.99 1.97
C CYS A 41 -1.90 5.64 3.36
N ASP A 42 -2.77 5.19 4.26
CA ASP A 42 -2.84 5.65 5.64
C ASP A 42 -1.60 5.18 6.43
N LEU A 43 -1.16 3.93 6.20
CA LEU A 43 0.09 3.42 6.76
C LEU A 43 1.31 4.23 6.30
N LEU A 44 1.38 4.61 5.02
CA LEU A 44 2.46 5.47 4.53
C LEU A 44 2.47 6.84 5.21
N GLU A 45 1.30 7.40 5.50
CA GLU A 45 1.19 8.67 6.23
C GLU A 45 1.59 8.51 7.71
N ASP A 46 1.22 7.40 8.34
CA ASP A 46 1.64 7.09 9.71
C ASP A 46 3.17 6.95 9.80
N ILE A 47 3.79 6.17 8.91
CA ILE A 47 5.26 6.05 8.81
C ILE A 47 5.90 7.43 8.63
N ARG A 48 5.38 8.24 7.71
CA ARG A 48 5.89 9.60 7.45
C ARG A 48 5.85 10.47 8.70
N THR A 49 4.70 10.52 9.37
CA THR A 49 4.52 11.37 10.55
C THR A 49 5.35 10.89 11.73
N PHE A 50 5.48 9.58 11.92
CA PHE A 50 6.36 8.99 12.92
C PHE A 50 7.82 9.41 12.69
N ILE A 51 8.33 9.26 11.47
CA ILE A 51 9.71 9.62 11.13
C ILE A 51 9.96 11.11 11.34
N ILE A 52 9.05 11.99 10.95
CA ILE A 52 9.19 13.44 11.18
C ILE A 52 9.32 13.75 12.66
N LYS A 53 8.44 13.17 13.51
CA LYS A 53 8.47 13.38 14.96
C LYS A 53 9.75 12.82 15.58
N ARG A 54 10.14 11.60 15.21
CA ARG A 54 11.38 10.96 15.68
C ARG A 54 12.61 11.78 15.29
N SER A 55 12.69 12.24 14.04
CA SER A 55 13.78 13.07 13.53
C SER A 55 13.89 14.40 14.26
N ALA A 56 12.77 15.04 14.63
CA ALA A 56 12.79 16.27 15.42
C ALA A 56 13.39 16.05 16.83
N ILE A 57 13.03 14.95 17.48
CA ILE A 57 13.59 14.56 18.79
C ILE A 57 15.10 14.31 18.67
N GLU A 58 15.50 13.48 17.70
CA GLU A 58 16.90 13.12 17.49
C GLU A 58 17.76 14.34 17.14
N LYS A 59 17.22 15.27 16.34
CA LYS A 59 17.88 16.54 16.02
C LYS A 59 18.13 17.37 17.26
N SER A 60 17.12 17.61 18.10
CA SER A 60 17.25 18.38 19.33
C SER A 60 18.25 17.75 20.30
N TYR A 61 18.22 16.42 20.44
CA TYR A 61 19.17 15.68 21.26
C TYR A 61 20.61 15.85 20.76
N SER A 62 20.81 15.71 19.44
CA SER A 62 22.14 15.82 18.82
C SER A 62 22.70 17.23 18.90
N GLU A 63 21.88 18.25 18.69
CA GLU A 63 22.25 19.66 18.86
C GLU A 63 22.63 19.97 20.32
N ALA A 64 21.91 19.42 21.30
CA ALA A 64 22.24 19.56 22.71
C ALA A 64 23.59 18.91 23.05
N LEU A 65 23.87 17.72 22.51
CA LEU A 65 25.15 17.04 22.68
C LEU A 65 26.32 17.84 22.06
N LEU A 66 26.14 18.38 20.85
CA LEU A 66 27.14 19.25 20.24
C LEU A 66 27.41 20.48 21.10
N LYS A 67 26.35 21.15 21.57
CA LYS A 67 26.47 22.34 22.40
C LYS A 67 27.30 22.09 23.65
N ILE A 68 27.06 20.98 24.37
CA ILE A 68 27.85 20.66 25.56
C ILE A 68 29.28 20.24 25.20
N SER A 69 29.49 19.43 24.17
CA SER A 69 30.84 19.03 23.74
C SER A 69 31.69 20.25 23.39
N SER A 70 31.18 21.13 22.53
CA SER A 70 31.90 22.33 22.12
C SER A 70 32.15 23.28 23.30
N ALA A 71 31.20 23.41 24.23
CA ALA A 71 31.37 24.25 25.42
C ALA A 71 32.52 23.76 26.32
N TYR A 72 32.74 22.45 26.43
CA TYR A 72 33.84 21.89 27.21
C TYR A 72 35.16 21.84 26.43
N LEU A 73 35.13 21.63 25.11
CA LEU A 73 36.32 21.71 24.25
C LEU A 73 36.93 23.11 24.23
N ASN A 74 36.09 24.15 24.28
CA ASN A 74 36.52 25.54 24.29
C ASN A 74 37.04 26.00 25.66
N LYS A 75 36.96 25.18 26.72
CA LYS A 75 37.55 25.52 28.01
C LYS A 75 39.07 25.50 27.90
N LYS A 76 39.71 26.57 28.38
CA LYS A 76 41.17 26.60 28.51
C LYS A 76 41.62 25.45 29.39
N ILE A 77 42.39 24.53 28.82
CA ILE A 77 43.01 23.45 29.56
C ILE A 77 44.14 24.06 30.39
N PRO A 78 44.23 23.76 31.70
CA PRO A 78 45.39 24.13 32.50
C PRO A 78 46.64 23.57 31.82
N ASN A 79 47.57 24.45 31.42
CA ASN A 79 48.88 24.05 30.93
C ASN A 79 49.66 23.49 32.13
N ILE A 80 49.50 22.20 32.41
CA ILE A 80 50.28 21.52 33.44
C ILE A 80 51.66 21.31 32.82
N PRO A 81 52.74 21.86 33.41
CA PRO A 81 54.09 21.61 32.93
C PRO A 81 54.28 20.10 32.76
N ASP A 82 54.83 19.69 31.61
CA ASP A 82 55.10 18.28 31.34
C ASP A 82 55.82 17.66 32.54
N ILE A 83 55.15 16.75 33.24
CA ILE A 83 55.82 15.87 34.18
C ILE A 83 56.67 14.97 33.30
N LYS A 84 57.93 15.39 33.08
CA LYS A 84 58.92 14.62 32.33
C LYS A 84 59.25 13.37 33.13
N VAL A 85 58.50 12.31 32.90
CA VAL A 85 58.91 10.95 33.27
C VAL A 85 59.72 10.43 32.08
N ASP A 86 61.02 10.27 32.29
CA ASP A 86 61.99 9.92 31.26
C ASP A 86 61.61 8.60 30.54
N GLY A 87 61.68 8.59 29.21
CA GLY A 87 61.68 7.38 28.37
C GLY A 87 60.35 6.66 28.04
N GLY A 88 59.36 7.30 27.38
CA GLY A 88 58.26 6.53 26.79
C GLY A 88 57.47 7.25 25.69
N GLU A 89 57.33 6.56 24.54
CA GLU A 89 56.50 6.93 23.39
C GLU A 89 55.07 7.34 23.80
N GLU A 90 54.52 8.36 23.10
CA GLU A 90 53.14 8.87 23.14
C GLU A 90 52.29 8.46 24.36
N LYS A 91 52.54 9.08 25.53
CA LYS A 91 51.72 8.83 26.71
C LYS A 91 50.53 9.78 26.78
N TRP A 92 49.34 9.21 26.58
CA TRP A 92 48.04 9.83 26.82
C TRP A 92 47.97 10.43 28.23
N ASN A 93 47.96 11.75 28.35
CA ASN A 93 47.59 12.39 29.61
C ASN A 93 46.05 12.44 29.72
N MET A 94 45.53 12.48 30.94
CA MET A 94 44.09 12.48 31.19
C MET A 94 43.35 13.61 30.46
N TRP A 95 44.04 14.73 30.14
CA TRP A 95 43.43 15.87 29.46
C TRP A 95 43.25 15.57 27.97
N ASN A 96 44.21 14.88 27.35
CA ASN A 96 44.10 14.36 25.99
C ASN A 96 43.01 13.29 25.91
N VAL A 97 42.93 12.38 26.89
CA VAL A 97 41.84 11.38 26.98
C VAL A 97 40.48 12.09 27.01
N TRP A 98 40.32 13.10 27.88
CA TRP A 98 39.07 13.85 27.99
C TRP A 98 38.73 14.62 26.71
N ARG A 99 39.73 15.23 26.06
CA ARG A 99 39.55 15.89 24.76
C ARG A 99 39.02 14.90 23.71
N THR A 100 39.62 13.72 23.60
CA THR A 100 39.18 12.68 22.65
C THR A 100 37.74 12.24 22.92
N VAL A 101 37.34 12.09 24.20
CA VAL A 101 35.94 11.78 24.55
C VAL A 101 34.98 12.85 24.03
N LEU A 102 35.32 14.13 24.19
CA LEU A 102 34.49 15.24 23.71
C LEU A 102 34.42 15.31 22.18
N GLU A 103 35.54 15.09 21.49
CA GLU A 103 35.65 15.06 20.03
C GLU A 103 34.84 13.90 19.43
N GLU A 104 34.95 12.70 19.99
CA GLU A 104 34.16 11.54 19.54
C GLU A 104 32.66 11.74 19.80
N ASN A 105 32.28 12.43 20.88
CA ASN A 105 30.88 12.79 21.10
C ASN A 105 30.38 13.82 20.06
N GLU A 106 31.20 14.80 19.66
CA GLU A 106 30.83 15.69 18.54
C GLU A 106 30.64 14.91 17.24
N LYS A 107 31.58 14.01 16.93
CA LYS A 107 31.51 13.18 15.73
C LYS A 107 30.25 12.32 15.72
N LEU A 108 29.91 11.69 16.84
CA LEU A 108 28.69 10.90 16.98
C LEU A 108 27.42 11.75 16.83
N ALA A 109 27.40 12.95 17.42
CA ALA A 109 26.27 13.86 17.29
C ALA A 109 26.10 14.39 15.85
N ARG A 110 27.19 14.67 15.13
CA ARG A 110 27.15 15.02 13.69
C ARG A 110 26.65 13.85 12.85
N ALA A 111 27.08 12.63 13.15
CA ALA A 111 26.60 11.43 12.45
C ALA A 111 25.09 11.21 12.65
N ARG A 112 24.56 11.47 13.85
CA ARG A 112 23.11 11.46 14.11
C ARG A 112 22.36 12.50 13.30
N LEU A 113 22.89 13.73 13.19
CA LEU A 113 22.27 14.79 12.36
C LEU A 113 22.23 14.39 10.88
N ALA A 114 23.31 13.83 10.35
CA ALA A 114 23.32 13.32 8.98
C ALA A 114 22.30 12.18 8.78
N ALA A 115 22.16 11.27 9.76
CA ALA A 115 21.15 10.22 9.71
C ALA A 115 19.72 10.79 9.75
N VAL A 116 19.48 11.87 10.49
CA VAL A 116 18.19 12.58 10.50
C VAL A 116 17.83 13.11 9.13
N GLU A 117 18.77 13.73 8.40
CA GLU A 117 18.58 14.21 7.04
C GLU A 117 18.22 13.05 6.09
N VAL A 118 18.95 11.93 6.20
CA VAL A 118 18.66 10.71 5.42
C VAL A 118 17.26 10.18 5.72
N PHE A 119 16.84 10.12 6.99
CA PHE A 119 15.48 9.67 7.34
C PHE A 119 14.39 10.60 6.81
N GLN A 120 14.62 11.91 6.81
CA GLN A 120 13.67 12.85 6.23
C GLN A 120 13.54 12.65 4.72
N GLN A 121 14.66 12.54 4.01
CA GLN A 121 14.64 12.41 2.55
C GLN A 121 14.20 11.02 2.08
N GLN A 122 14.85 9.96 2.53
CA GLN A 122 14.65 8.59 2.02
C GLN A 122 13.47 7.85 2.66
N ILE A 123 12.88 8.40 3.72
CA ILE A 123 11.71 7.77 4.35
C ILE A 123 10.51 8.70 4.33
N ALA A 124 10.62 9.92 4.88
CA ALA A 124 9.44 10.79 4.97
C ALA A 124 9.01 11.34 3.58
N ASP A 125 9.94 11.84 2.78
CA ASP A 125 9.62 12.35 1.44
C ASP A 125 9.26 11.22 0.47
N ASP A 126 10.01 10.11 0.48
CA ASP A 126 9.70 8.93 -0.33
C ASP A 126 8.32 8.34 0.01
N ALA A 127 7.94 8.26 1.30
CA ALA A 127 6.61 7.81 1.70
C ALA A 127 5.51 8.74 1.16
N LYS A 128 5.74 10.06 1.18
CA LYS A 128 4.81 11.05 0.62
C LYS A 128 4.64 10.87 -0.90
N ILE A 129 5.75 10.70 -1.62
CA ILE A 129 5.75 10.51 -3.08
C ILE A 129 5.06 9.19 -3.43
N LEU A 130 5.42 8.10 -2.75
CA LEU A 130 4.84 6.78 -2.97
C LEU A 130 3.33 6.77 -2.70
N ARG A 131 2.88 7.47 -1.65
CA ARG A 131 1.44 7.62 -1.35
C ARG A 131 0.70 8.32 -2.49
N ALA A 132 1.24 9.44 -2.98
CA ALA A 132 0.64 10.16 -4.12
C ALA A 132 0.58 9.30 -5.38
N HIS A 133 1.66 8.55 -5.67
CA HIS A 133 1.70 7.61 -6.78
C HIS A 133 0.65 6.50 -6.63
N LYS A 134 0.55 5.87 -5.45
CA LYS A 134 -0.45 4.83 -5.17
C LYS A 134 -1.88 5.33 -5.37
N LEU A 135 -2.22 6.52 -4.88
CA LEU A 135 -3.55 7.11 -5.07
C LEU A 135 -3.88 7.30 -6.56
N GLN A 136 -2.93 7.83 -7.34
CA GLN A 136 -3.12 8.05 -8.77
C GLN A 136 -3.27 6.72 -9.53
N THR A 137 -2.40 5.76 -9.25
CA THR A 137 -2.42 4.44 -9.91
C THR A 137 -3.67 3.66 -9.54
N ALA A 138 -4.06 3.62 -8.27
CA ALA A 138 -5.26 2.94 -7.82
C ALA A 138 -6.52 3.47 -8.48
N LYS A 139 -6.64 4.80 -8.62
CA LYS A 139 -7.76 5.42 -9.35
C LYS A 139 -7.85 4.89 -10.79
N LYS A 140 -6.74 4.94 -11.54
CA LYS A 140 -6.70 4.43 -12.93
C LYS A 140 -7.09 2.95 -13.02
N CYS A 141 -6.55 2.12 -12.13
CA CYS A 141 -6.83 0.69 -12.12
C CYS A 141 -8.29 0.37 -11.76
N VAL A 142 -8.86 1.07 -10.78
CA VAL A 142 -10.26 0.90 -10.36
C VAL A 142 -11.22 1.36 -11.47
N ASP A 143 -10.94 2.51 -12.10
CA ASP A 143 -11.75 3.03 -13.20
C ASP A 143 -11.76 2.02 -14.37
N GLN A 144 -10.60 1.48 -14.74
CA GLN A 144 -10.51 0.47 -15.81
C GLN A 144 -11.22 -0.84 -15.43
N LEU A 145 -11.07 -1.31 -14.19
CA LEU A 145 -11.75 -2.52 -13.71
C LEU A 145 -13.27 -2.34 -13.74
N ALA A 146 -13.78 -1.17 -13.33
CA ALA A 146 -15.20 -0.87 -13.36
C ALA A 146 -15.78 -0.90 -14.77
N LEU A 147 -15.03 -0.46 -15.79
CA LEU A 147 -15.43 -0.55 -17.20
C LEU A 147 -15.57 -2.00 -17.64
N VAL A 148 -14.54 -2.83 -17.43
CA VAL A 148 -14.56 -4.25 -17.81
C VAL A 148 -15.67 -5.00 -17.07
N GLN A 149 -15.85 -4.72 -15.77
CA GLN A 149 -16.92 -5.30 -14.97
C GLN A 149 -18.32 -4.91 -15.48
N LYS A 150 -18.49 -3.68 -15.99
CA LYS A 150 -19.75 -3.22 -16.58
C LYS A 150 -20.03 -3.91 -17.91
N GLU A 151 -19.03 -4.10 -18.76
CA GLU A 151 -19.15 -4.87 -20.02
C GLU A 151 -19.62 -6.30 -19.74
N LEU A 152 -18.99 -6.97 -18.78
CA LEU A 152 -19.40 -8.33 -18.38
C LEU A 152 -20.83 -8.37 -17.82
N GLN A 153 -21.24 -7.37 -17.03
CA GLN A 153 -22.60 -7.27 -16.54
C GLN A 153 -23.62 -7.15 -17.68
N LEU A 154 -23.30 -6.41 -18.73
CA LEU A 154 -24.16 -6.29 -19.91
C LEU A 154 -24.26 -7.63 -20.65
N CYS A 155 -23.14 -8.32 -20.86
CA CYS A 155 -23.14 -9.64 -21.50
C CYS A 155 -24.02 -10.66 -20.74
N VAL A 156 -23.94 -10.68 -19.40
CA VAL A 156 -24.80 -11.58 -18.60
C VAL A 156 -26.28 -11.19 -18.70
N GLN A 157 -26.61 -9.90 -18.73
CA GLN A 157 -27.98 -9.43 -18.94
C GLN A 157 -28.54 -9.86 -20.31
N ASP A 158 -27.72 -9.78 -21.35
CA ASP A 158 -28.12 -10.18 -22.71
C ASP A 158 -28.34 -11.71 -22.81
N VAL A 159 -27.51 -12.50 -22.12
CA VAL A 159 -27.72 -13.95 -21.99
C VAL A 159 -29.03 -14.26 -21.26
N ASP A 160 -29.31 -13.60 -20.13
CA ASP A 160 -30.57 -13.78 -19.38
C ASP A 160 -31.80 -13.43 -20.24
N LYS A 161 -31.73 -12.35 -21.02
CA LYS A 161 -32.77 -11.96 -21.99
C LYS A 161 -32.95 -13.01 -23.08
N THR A 162 -31.86 -13.45 -23.70
CA THR A 162 -31.89 -14.39 -24.82
C THR A 162 -32.42 -15.75 -24.37
N LYS A 163 -32.04 -16.19 -23.16
CA LYS A 163 -32.55 -17.39 -22.52
C LYS A 163 -34.07 -17.31 -22.33
N LYS A 164 -34.59 -16.18 -21.86
CA LYS A 164 -36.04 -15.97 -21.70
C LYS A 164 -36.76 -16.08 -23.04
N LEU A 165 -36.28 -15.35 -24.06
CA LEU A 165 -36.87 -15.38 -25.41
C LEU A 165 -36.89 -16.80 -26.00
N TYR A 166 -35.81 -17.57 -25.80
CA TYR A 166 -35.75 -18.96 -26.22
C TYR A 166 -36.83 -19.82 -25.58
N PHE A 167 -37.04 -19.72 -24.26
CA PHE A 167 -38.08 -20.48 -23.56
C PHE A 167 -39.50 -20.03 -23.95
N ASP A 168 -39.72 -18.74 -24.14
CA ASP A 168 -41.02 -18.21 -24.59
C ASP A 168 -41.37 -18.78 -25.99
N GLU A 169 -40.41 -18.85 -26.91
CA GLU A 169 -40.58 -19.42 -28.26
C GLU A 169 -40.75 -20.94 -28.24
N GLU A 170 -39.95 -21.66 -27.44
CA GLU A 170 -40.08 -23.11 -27.26
C GLU A 170 -41.48 -23.47 -26.73
N HIS A 171 -41.98 -22.71 -25.77
CA HIS A 171 -43.32 -22.88 -25.23
C HIS A 171 -44.40 -22.63 -26.30
N GLY A 172 -44.29 -21.54 -27.06
CA GLY A 172 -45.22 -21.24 -28.15
C GLY A 172 -45.25 -22.32 -29.24
N ALA A 173 -44.08 -22.84 -29.61
CA ALA A 173 -43.97 -23.93 -30.58
C ALA A 173 -44.63 -25.23 -30.08
N HIS A 174 -44.48 -25.55 -28.79
CA HIS A 174 -45.16 -26.68 -28.18
C HIS A 174 -46.69 -26.53 -28.19
N GLU A 175 -47.21 -25.36 -27.79
CA GLU A 175 -48.65 -25.11 -27.80
C GLU A 175 -49.28 -25.23 -29.19
N VAL A 176 -48.61 -24.72 -30.22
CA VAL A 176 -49.08 -24.81 -31.61
C VAL A 176 -49.11 -26.27 -32.06
N ARG A 177 -48.08 -27.05 -31.73
CA ARG A 177 -48.01 -28.48 -32.07
C ARG A 177 -49.10 -29.29 -31.39
N ASP A 178 -49.37 -29.02 -30.11
CA ASP A 178 -50.41 -29.73 -29.36
C ASP A 178 -51.81 -29.41 -29.93
N LYS A 179 -52.08 -28.13 -30.25
CA LYS A 179 -53.33 -27.73 -30.92
C LYS A 179 -53.51 -28.37 -32.30
N ALA A 180 -52.43 -28.52 -33.07
CA ALA A 180 -52.49 -29.16 -34.38
C ALA A 180 -52.86 -30.65 -34.26
N ARG A 181 -52.30 -31.36 -33.27
CA ARG A 181 -52.64 -32.75 -33.00
C ARG A 181 -54.12 -32.92 -32.62
N ASP A 182 -54.63 -32.05 -31.76
CA ASP A 182 -56.04 -32.11 -31.32
C ASP A 182 -57.05 -31.82 -32.44
N ILE A 183 -56.63 -31.22 -33.57
CA ILE A 183 -57.47 -30.99 -34.77
C ILE A 183 -57.43 -32.21 -35.72
N GLU A 184 -56.35 -32.98 -35.70
CA GLU A 184 -56.16 -34.16 -36.55
C GLU A 184 -56.79 -35.45 -35.97
N GLU A 185 -57.20 -35.43 -34.70
CA GLU A 185 -57.99 -36.49 -34.02
C GLU A 185 -59.50 -36.27 -34.13
#